data_AF-A0A835T419-F1
#
_entry.id   AF-A0A835T419-F1
#
_cell.length_a   1.000
_cell.length_b   1.000
_cell.length_c   1.000
_cell.angle_alpha   90.00
_cell.angle_beta   90.00
_cell.angle_gamma   90.00
#
_symmetry.space_group_name_H-M   'P 1'
#
loop_
_entity.id
_entity.type
_entity.pdbx_description
1 polymer ?
#
loop_
_entity_poly.entity_id
_entity_poly.type
_entity_poly.pdbx_seq_one_letter_code
_entity_poly.pdbx_strand_id
1 'polypeptide(L)'
;MKFNGPAPELINGRLAMIGLVAGAWEEANGAGQTLAQQAAALPLAELLLLGVWVYASLVPILKGAKMEAFGMFTPRAEITNGRAAMLAMAVLLLLEDKAGVPFF
;
A
#
# COMPACT_ATOMS: atom_id res chain seq x y z
N MET A 1 20.02 9.42 9.92
CA MET A 1 19.18 8.24 10.18
C MET A 1 19.29 7.33 8.98
N LYS A 2 19.93 6.15 9.12
CA LYS A 2 20.09 5.22 8.01
C LYS A 2 18.87 4.28 8.06
N PHE A 3 17.88 4.52 7.20
CA PHE A 3 16.71 3.64 7.01
C PHE A 3 17.16 2.32 6.37
N ASN A 4 17.94 1.53 7.10
CA ASN A 4 18.64 0.35 6.57
C ASN A 4 18.05 -0.97 7.10
N GLY A 5 16.89 -0.93 7.76
CA GLY A 5 16.13 -2.12 8.14
C GLY A 5 15.08 -2.45 7.09
N PRO A 6 14.67 -3.72 6.93
CA PRO A 6 13.60 -4.13 5.99
C PRO A 6 12.21 -3.56 6.35
N ALA A 7 12.10 -2.85 7.48
CA ALA A 7 10.83 -2.37 8.02
C ALA A 7 10.11 -1.33 7.15
N PRO A 8 10.76 -0.24 6.68
CA PRO A 8 10.10 0.77 5.88
C PRO A 8 9.64 0.20 4.54
N GLU A 9 10.44 -0.66 3.92
CA GLU A 9 10.11 -1.30 2.65
C GLU A 9 8.92 -2.24 2.78
N LEU A 10 8.88 -3.08 3.82
CA LEU A 10 7.78 -4.02 4.04
C LEU A 10 6.46 -3.29 4.36
N ILE A 11 6.52 -2.28 5.24
CA ILE A 11 5.35 -1.50 5.63
C ILE A 11 4.80 -0.73 4.43
N ASN A 12 5.66 -0.02 3.68
CA ASN A 12 5.22 0.72 2.50
C ASN A 12 4.70 -0.22 1.41
N GLY A 13 5.32 -1.38 1.22
CA GLY A 13 4.85 -2.39 0.27
C GLY A 13 3.44 -2.91 0.62
N ARG A 14 3.17 -3.20 1.90
CA ARG A 14 1.83 -3.60 2.37
C ARG A 14 0.79 -2.51 2.21
N LEU A 15 1.13 -1.28 2.59
CA LEU A 15 0.24 -0.13 2.42
C LEU A 15 -0.05 0.12 0.94
N ALA A 16 0.94 0.01 0.06
CA ALA A 16 0.76 0.14 -1.38
C ALA A 16 -0.15 -0.95 -1.95
N MET A 17 0.01 -2.21 -1.51
CA MET A 17 -0.87 -3.31 -1.93
C MET A 17 -2.32 -3.08 -1.50
N ILE A 18 -2.55 -2.62 -0.26
CA ILE A 18 -3.91 -2.33 0.23
C ILE A 18 -4.49 -1.10 -0.49
N GLY A 19 -3.72 -0.02 -0.58
CA GLY A 19 -4.16 1.24 -1.19
C GLY A 19 -4.49 1.09 -2.68
N LEU A 20 -3.73 0.29 -3.42
CA LEU A 20 -4.00 0.06 -4.84
C LEU A 20 -5.29 -0.74 -5.05
N VAL A 21 -5.58 -1.73 -4.20
CA VAL A 21 -6.84 -2.51 -4.28
C VAL A 21 -8.03 -1.67 -3.82
N ALA A 22 -7.89 -0.93 -2.73
CA ALA A 22 -8.94 -0.05 -2.22
C ALA A 22 -9.27 1.07 -3.21
N GLY A 23 -8.25 1.73 -3.76
CA GLY A 23 -8.46 2.80 -4.73
C GLY A 23 -9.09 2.29 -6.03
N ALA A 24 -8.61 1.16 -6.55
CA ALA A 24 -9.24 0.52 -7.71
C ALA A 24 -10.71 0.12 -7.43
N TRP A 25 -11.03 -0.30 -6.21
CA TRP A 25 -12.40 -0.62 -5.82
C TRP A 25 -13.30 0.61 -5.77
N GLU A 26 -12.82 1.73 -5.24
CA GLU A 26 -13.58 2.98 -5.17
C GLU A 26 -13.79 3.65 -6.53
N GLU A 27 -12.76 3.62 -7.38
CA GLU A 27 -12.85 4.07 -8.76
C GLU A 27 -13.90 3.24 -9.52
N ALA A 28 -13.80 1.91 -9.46
CA ALA A 28 -14.72 1.00 -10.16
C ALA A 28 -16.18 1.08 -9.66
N ASN A 29 -16.41 1.36 -8.37
CA ASN A 29 -17.77 1.38 -7.77
C ASN A 29 -18.41 2.78 -7.68
N GLY A 30 -17.79 3.81 -8.27
CA GLY A 30 -18.52 5.04 -8.63
C GLY A 30 -18.13 6.32 -7.90
N ALA A 31 -16.93 6.42 -7.32
CA ALA A 31 -16.45 7.71 -6.82
C ALA A 31 -16.08 8.66 -7.98
N GLY A 32 -15.63 8.14 -9.14
CA GLY A 32 -15.13 8.96 -10.26
C GLY A 32 -13.95 9.87 -9.87
N GLN A 33 -13.38 9.65 -8.69
CA GLN A 33 -12.29 10.41 -8.09
C GLN A 33 -10.99 9.67 -8.36
N THR A 34 -9.97 10.41 -8.77
CA THR A 34 -8.60 9.88 -8.89
C THR A 34 -8.07 9.37 -7.55
N LEU A 35 -7.11 8.45 -7.57
CA LEU A 35 -6.44 7.92 -6.40
C LEU A 35 -5.85 9.03 -5.51
N ALA A 36 -5.37 10.12 -6.11
CA ALA A 36 -4.88 11.30 -5.40
C ALA A 36 -6.00 12.06 -4.64
N GLN A 37 -7.19 12.16 -5.23
CA GLN A 37 -8.35 12.80 -4.62
C GLN A 37 -8.91 11.96 -3.47
N GLN A 38 -8.99 10.64 -3.65
CA GLN A 38 -9.36 9.71 -2.59
C GLN A 38 -8.39 9.80 -1.41
N ALA A 39 -7.08 9.85 -1.70
CA ALA A 39 -6.06 9.99 -0.66
C ALA A 39 -6.18 11.32 0.11
N ALA A 40 -6.59 12.41 -0.56
CA ALA A 40 -6.80 13.71 0.07
C ALA A 40 -8.12 13.80 0.87
N ALA A 41 -9.14 13.06 0.45
CA ALA A 41 -10.47 13.03 1.07
C ALA A 41 -10.65 11.88 2.07
N LEU A 42 -9.59 11.13 2.37
CA LEU A 42 -9.59 9.98 3.27
C LEU A 42 -10.24 10.31 4.63
N PRO A 43 -11.35 9.65 5.00
CA PRO A 43 -11.96 9.80 6.31
C PRO A 43 -10.99 9.43 7.43
N LEU A 44 -11.13 10.08 8.59
CA LEU A 44 -10.28 9.81 9.76
C LEU A 44 -10.34 8.32 10.17
N ALA A 45 -11.50 7.67 10.02
CA ALA A 45 -11.66 6.26 10.33
C ALA A 45 -10.75 5.36 9.49
N GLU A 46 -10.63 5.64 8.19
CA GLU A 46 -9.78 4.89 7.27
C GLU A 46 -8.29 5.16 7.51
N LEU A 47 -7.93 6.41 7.79
CA LEU A 47 -6.57 6.76 8.19
C LEU A 47 -6.16 6.01 9.47
N LEU A 48 -7.05 5.90 10.46
CA LEU A 48 -6.82 5.14 11.68
C LEU A 48 -6.66 3.65 11.39
N LEU A 49 -7.47 3.08 10.47
CA LEU A 49 -7.30 1.69 10.03
C LEU A 49 -5.93 1.45 9.40
N LEU A 50 -5.46 2.33 8.51
CA LEU A 50 -4.09 2.26 7.95
C LEU A 50 -3.03 2.33 9.06
N GLY A 51 -3.24 3.17 10.08
CA GLY A 51 -2.40 3.23 11.27
C GLY A 51 -2.34 1.90 12.05
N VAL A 52 -3.47 1.19 12.16
CA VAL A 52 -3.51 -0.15 12.76
C VAL A 52 -2.67 -1.15 11.95
N TRP A 53 -2.72 -1.11 10.62
CA TRP A 53 -1.91 -1.97 9.75
C TRP A 53 -0.41 -1.69 9.88
N VAL A 54 -0.01 -0.42 10.00
CA VAL A 54 1.38 -0.01 10.28
C VAL A 54 1.83 -0.58 11.62
N TYR A 55 1.03 -0.37 12.67
CA TYR A 55 1.35 -0.86 14.01
C TYR A 55 1.45 -2.39 14.05
N ALA A 56 0.49 -3.09 13.44
CA ALA A 56 0.46 -4.54 13.34
C ALA A 56 1.68 -5.10 12.57
N SER A 57 2.17 -4.37 11.57
CA SER A 57 3.40 -4.73 10.85
C SER A 57 4.66 -4.46 11.67
N LEU A 58 4.66 -3.43 12.53
CA LEU A 58 5.80 -3.05 13.34
C LEU A 58 6.06 -4.03 14.50
N VAL A 59 5.02 -4.56 15.14
CA VAL A 59 5.13 -5.51 16.26
C VAL A 59 6.03 -6.73 15.96
N PRO A 60 5.81 -7.51 14.88
CA PRO A 60 6.66 -8.66 14.57
C PRO A 60 8.08 -8.27 14.15
N ILE A 61 8.24 -7.10 13.51
CA ILE A 61 9.56 -6.58 13.11
C ILE A 61 10.39 -6.24 14.35
N LEU A 62 9.81 -5.53 15.32
CA LEU A 62 10.47 -5.18 16.58
C LEU A 62 10.80 -6.42 17.43
N LYS A 63 9.95 -7.45 17.34
CA LYS A 63 10.19 -8.76 17.98
C LYS A 63 11.22 -9.62 17.24
N GLY A 64 11.74 -9.17 16.10
CA GLY A 64 12.72 -9.93 15.30
C GLY A 64 12.16 -11.27 14.82
N ALA A 65 10.84 -11.36 14.58
CA ALA A 65 10.21 -12.58 14.13
C ALA A 65 10.84 -13.04 12.81
N LYS A 66 11.14 -14.33 12.69
CA LYS A 66 11.63 -14.90 11.43
C LYS A 66 10.51 -14.83 10.40
N MET A 67 10.83 -14.30 9.22
CA MET A 67 9.90 -14.33 8.09
C MET A 67 9.92 -15.74 7.50
N GLU A 68 9.01 -16.59 7.96
CA GLU A 68 8.83 -17.94 7.43
C GLU A 68 7.78 -17.96 6.33
N ALA A 69 7.96 -18.85 5.36
CA ALA A 69 6.97 -19.05 4.32
C ALA A 69 5.75 -19.77 4.91
N PHE A 70 4.57 -19.25 4.63
CA PHE A 70 3.31 -19.89 4.98
C PHE A 70 2.64 -20.41 3.70
N GLY A 71 2.89 -21.66 3.36
CA GLY A 71 2.38 -22.27 2.12
C GLY A 71 2.85 -21.50 0.88
N MET A 72 1.89 -20.99 0.10
CA MET A 72 2.17 -20.15 -1.09
C MET A 72 2.65 -18.72 -0.75
N PHE A 73 2.46 -18.27 0.49
CA PHE A 73 2.87 -16.94 0.94
C PHE A 73 4.32 -16.97 1.40
N THR A 74 5.23 -16.68 0.48
CA THR A 74 6.65 -16.57 0.78
C THR A 74 7.05 -15.12 1.04
N PRO A 75 8.01 -14.86 1.94
CA PRO A 75 8.51 -13.50 2.20
C PRO A 75 9.10 -12.83 0.95
N ARG A 76 9.67 -13.64 0.04
CA ARG A 76 10.16 -13.14 -1.25
C ARG A 76 9.03 -12.62 -2.12
N ALA A 77 7.93 -13.37 -2.23
CA ALA A 77 6.76 -12.96 -3.00
C ALA A 77 6.14 -11.68 -2.44
N GLU A 78 6.08 -11.54 -1.11
CA GLU A 78 5.59 -10.34 -0.45
C GLU A 78 6.40 -9.09 -0.83
N ILE A 79 7.73 -9.16 -0.75
CA ILE A 79 8.60 -8.03 -1.09
C ILE A 79 8.50 -7.70 -2.58
N THR A 80 8.49 -8.71 -3.47
CA THR A 80 8.37 -8.46 -4.92
C THR A 80 7.03 -7.83 -5.27
N ASN A 81 5.94 -8.31 -4.68
CA ASN A 81 4.61 -7.75 -4.90
C ASN A 81 4.49 -6.35 -4.30
N GLY A 82 5.07 -6.11 -3.12
CA GLY A 82 5.12 -4.78 -2.51
C GLY A 82 5.85 -3.75 -3.37
N ARG A 83 6.99 -4.13 -3.97
CA ARG A 83 7.70 -3.26 -4.93
C ARG A 83 6.89 -3.00 -6.18
N ALA A 84 6.27 -4.05 -6.74
CA ALA A 84 5.40 -3.91 -7.91
C ALA A 84 4.22 -2.97 -7.62
N ALA A 85 3.59 -3.09 -6.44
CA ALA A 85 2.50 -2.22 -6.02
C ALA A 85 2.96 -0.76 -5.84
N MET A 86 4.12 -0.52 -5.22
CA MET A 86 4.67 0.83 -5.09
C MET A 86 4.95 1.47 -6.46
N LEU A 87 5.50 0.71 -7.41
CA LEU A 87 5.71 1.19 -8.77
C LEU A 87 4.39 1.43 -9.51
N ALA A 88 3.43 0.51 -9.39
CA ALA A 88 2.13 0.64 -10.02
C ALA A 88 1.39 1.88 -9.52
N MET A 89 1.41 2.12 -8.20
CA MET A 89 0.81 3.30 -7.60
C MET A 89 1.50 4.60 -8.07
N ALA A 90 2.83 4.60 -8.18
CA ALA A 90 3.56 5.76 -8.73
C ALA A 90 3.20 6.03 -10.21
N VAL A 91 3.06 4.97 -11.02
CA VAL A 91 2.67 5.09 -12.43
C VAL A 91 1.22 5.55 -12.56
N LEU A 92 0.30 5.01 -11.77
CA LEU A 92 -1.11 5.41 -11.76
C LEU A 92 -1.27 6.87 -11.41
N LEU A 93 -0.63 7.34 -10.33
CA LEU A 93 -0.66 8.76 -9.96
C LEU A 93 -0.14 9.68 -11.07
N LEU A 94 0.93 9.28 -11.77
CA LEU A 94 1.46 10.06 -12.91
C LEU A 94 0.53 10.07 -14.11
N LEU A 95 -0.18 8.96 -14.35
CA LEU A 95 -1.14 8.85 -15.44
C LEU A 95 -2.40 9.66 -15.14
N GLU A 96 -2.93 9.57 -13.93
CA GLU A 96 -4.10 10.34 -13.46
C GLU A 96 -3.82 11.84 -13.46
N ASP A 97 -2.64 12.29 -13.04
CA ASP A 97 -2.25 13.70 -13.08
C ASP A 97 -2.24 14.25 -14.52
N LYS A 98 -1.78 13.44 -15.48
CA LYS A 98 -1.73 13.86 -16.89
C LYS A 98 -3.06 13.73 -17.63
N ALA A 99 -3.82 12.68 -17.35
CA ALA A 99 -5.07 12.39 -18.05
C ALA A 99 -6.26 13.12 -17.42
N GLY A 100 -6.18 13.47 -16.13
CA GLY A 100 -7.25 14.12 -15.38
C GLY A 100 -8.48 13.24 -15.16
N VAL A 101 -8.38 11.94 -15.41
CA VAL A 101 -9.46 10.96 -15.27
C VAL A 101 -8.99 9.76 -14.43
N PRO A 102 -9.90 9.14 -13.65
CA PRO A 102 -9.62 7.87 -12.99
C PRO A 102 -9.37 6.77 -14.03
N PHE A 103 -8.53 5.79 -13.68
CA PHE A 103 -8.11 4.72 -14.61
C PHE A 103 -8.85 3.40 -14.37
N PHE A 104 -9.51 3.24 -13.24
CA PHE A 104 -10.33 2.05 -12.91
C PHE A 104 -11.84 2.32 -12.98
#